data_AF-A0A5C7MWY5-F1
#
_entry.id   AF-A0A5C7MWY5-F1
#
_cell.length_a   1.000
_cell.length_b   1.000
_cell.length_c   1.000
_cell.angle_alpha   90.00
_cell.angle_beta   90.00
_cell.angle_gamma   90.00
#
_symmetry.space_group_name_H-M   'P 1'
#
loop_
_entity.id
_entity.type
_entity.pdbx_description
1 polymer ?
#
loop_
_entity_poly.entity_id
_entity_poly.type
_entity_poly.pdbx_seq_one_letter_code
_entity_poly.pdbx_strand_id
1 'polypeptide(L)'
;VVTRPFSFEGKRRSNQAELGIQALRESCDTLIVIPNDRLLQMGDAAVSLMDAFRSADEVLLNGVQGITDLITTPGLINVDFADVKGVMSSAGTALMGIGSARGDGRALKAAEIAINSPLLEASMDGAQGVLMSVAGGSDLGLFEINEAASLVQDAAHPEANIIFGTVIDDSLGDEVRVTVIAAGFDTAGQSRKPVTSAVPGATAAATPAAGGGAHRAQTFGAASAGKLGAFNADPGSVPAATNGVTVSVGGRGDDDDDVDVPPFMKH
;
A
#
# COMPACT_ATOMS: atom_id res chain seq x y z
N VAL A 1 6.66 1.08 -12.22
CA VAL A 1 5.31 1.37 -11.72
C VAL A 1 4.32 0.69 -12.64
N VAL A 2 3.37 -0.08 -12.12
CA VAL A 2 2.37 -0.83 -12.92
C VAL A 2 1.00 -0.81 -12.24
N THR A 3 -0.07 -1.07 -13.00
CA THR A 3 -1.43 -1.19 -12.46
C THR A 3 -1.93 -2.63 -12.44
N ARG A 4 -2.80 -2.95 -11.48
CA ARG A 4 -3.69 -4.12 -11.55
C ARG A 4 -4.99 -3.69 -12.24
N PRO A 5 -5.58 -4.54 -13.10
CA PRO A 5 -6.81 -4.22 -13.80
C PRO A 5 -7.98 -4.04 -12.83
N PHE A 6 -9.03 -3.33 -13.26
CA PHE A 6 -10.28 -3.25 -12.52
C PHE A 6 -10.94 -4.64 -12.43
N SER A 7 -11.66 -4.88 -11.32
CA SER A 7 -12.42 -6.11 -11.10
C SER A 7 -13.43 -6.41 -12.21
N PHE A 8 -14.02 -5.38 -12.83
CA PHE A 8 -14.98 -5.54 -13.93
C PHE A 8 -14.35 -6.03 -15.24
N GLU A 9 -13.03 -5.92 -15.43
CA GLU A 9 -12.34 -6.38 -16.64
C GLU A 9 -12.22 -7.91 -16.70
N GLY A 10 -12.53 -8.60 -15.60
CA GLY A 10 -12.70 -10.04 -15.52
C GLY A 10 -11.46 -10.81 -15.05
N LYS A 11 -11.73 -12.00 -14.48
CA LYS A 11 -10.72 -12.85 -13.81
C LYS A 11 -9.54 -13.23 -14.71
N ARG A 12 -9.76 -13.41 -16.02
CA ARG A 12 -8.68 -13.77 -16.95
C ARG A 12 -7.61 -12.68 -17.01
N ARG A 13 -8.00 -11.39 -17.07
CA ARG A 13 -7.07 -10.27 -17.12
C ARG A 13 -6.35 -10.09 -15.79
N SER A 14 -7.06 -10.26 -14.67
CA SER A 14 -6.47 -10.25 -13.33
C SER A 14 -5.39 -11.33 -13.15
N ASN A 15 -5.67 -12.58 -13.54
CA ASN A 15 -4.68 -13.67 -13.46
C ASN A 15 -3.45 -13.40 -14.34
N GLN A 16 -3.64 -12.83 -15.53
CA GLN A 16 -2.52 -12.44 -16.41
C GLN A 16 -1.67 -11.34 -15.79
N ALA A 17 -2.30 -10.33 -15.17
CA ALA A 17 -1.60 -9.24 -14.50
C ALA A 17 -0.78 -9.75 -13.30
N GLU A 18 -1.32 -10.65 -12.48
CA GLU A 18 -0.61 -11.18 -11.31
C GLU A 18 0.63 -12.00 -11.71
N LEU A 19 0.52 -12.83 -12.76
CA LEU A 19 1.67 -13.54 -13.33
C LEU A 19 2.75 -12.58 -13.85
N GLY A 20 2.35 -11.49 -14.52
CA GLY A 20 3.26 -10.45 -15.00
C GLY A 20 3.94 -9.69 -13.86
N ILE A 21 3.19 -9.30 -12.83
CA ILE A 21 3.69 -8.61 -11.62
C ILE A 21 4.73 -9.49 -10.91
N GLN A 22 4.46 -10.80 -10.81
CA GLN A 22 5.40 -11.73 -10.20
C GLN A 22 6.72 -11.83 -10.97
N ALA A 23 6.67 -11.90 -12.30
CA ALA A 23 7.87 -11.89 -13.14
C ALA A 23 8.65 -10.56 -13.06
N LEU A 24 7.94 -9.42 -12.97
CA LEU A 24 8.56 -8.11 -12.81
C LEU A 24 9.29 -7.99 -11.46
N ARG A 25 8.75 -8.57 -10.38
CA ARG A 25 9.38 -8.54 -9.05
C ARG A 25 10.77 -9.19 -9.02
N GLU A 26 11.04 -10.12 -9.92
CA GLU A 26 12.35 -10.79 -10.05
C GLU A 26 13.38 -9.94 -10.81
N SER A 27 12.92 -8.96 -11.61
CA SER A 27 13.77 -8.15 -12.48
C SER A 27 13.87 -6.67 -12.08
N CYS A 28 13.01 -6.20 -11.16
CA CYS A 28 13.03 -4.83 -10.66
C CYS A 28 13.59 -4.74 -9.23
N ASP A 29 14.33 -3.67 -8.95
CA ASP A 29 14.75 -3.31 -7.58
C ASP A 29 13.55 -3.02 -6.67
N THR A 30 12.63 -2.18 -7.17
CA THR A 30 11.37 -1.80 -6.53
C THR A 30 10.24 -1.83 -7.55
N LEU A 31 9.13 -2.48 -7.18
CA LEU A 31 7.91 -2.58 -7.96
C LEU A 31 6.76 -1.90 -7.20
N ILE A 32 6.34 -0.74 -7.70
CA ILE A 32 5.12 -0.06 -7.25
C ILE A 32 3.94 -0.62 -8.04
N VAL A 33 2.98 -1.21 -7.32
CA VAL A 33 1.75 -1.79 -7.88
C VAL A 33 0.56 -0.96 -7.43
N ILE A 34 -0.19 -0.42 -8.40
CA ILE A 34 -1.38 0.40 -8.15
C ILE A 34 -2.64 -0.42 -8.46
N PRO A 35 -3.49 -0.73 -7.48
CA PRO A 35 -4.78 -1.37 -7.72
C PRO A 35 -5.80 -0.40 -8.31
N ASN A 36 -6.22 -0.60 -9.56
CA ASN A 36 -7.21 0.28 -10.19
C ASN A 36 -8.54 0.33 -9.43
N ASP A 37 -8.93 -0.74 -8.75
CA ASP A 37 -10.15 -0.77 -7.92
C ASP A 37 -10.14 0.27 -6.78
N ARG A 38 -8.97 0.72 -6.32
CA ARG A 38 -8.86 1.77 -5.30
C ARG A 38 -9.12 3.17 -5.84
N LEU A 39 -8.90 3.36 -7.14
CA LEU A 39 -9.22 4.62 -7.81
C LEU A 39 -10.74 4.87 -7.79
N LEU A 40 -11.54 3.79 -7.86
CA LEU A 40 -13.00 3.88 -7.73
C LEU A 40 -13.46 4.30 -6.32
N GLN A 41 -12.63 4.10 -5.28
CA GLN A 41 -12.93 4.49 -3.90
C GLN A 41 -12.58 5.96 -3.64
N MET A 42 -11.66 6.53 -4.43
CA MET A 42 -11.29 7.94 -4.38
C MET A 42 -12.20 8.81 -5.26
N GLY A 43 -12.83 8.22 -6.28
CA GLY A 43 -13.76 8.90 -7.18
C GLY A 43 -15.21 8.89 -6.69
N ASP A 44 -16.05 9.71 -7.32
CA ASP A 44 -17.50 9.73 -7.08
C ASP A 44 -18.19 8.52 -7.73
N ALA A 45 -19.36 8.11 -7.22
CA ALA A 45 -20.12 6.98 -7.74
C ALA A 45 -20.59 7.18 -9.20
N ALA A 46 -20.54 8.41 -9.70
CA ALA A 46 -20.88 8.79 -11.08
C ALA A 46 -19.69 8.79 -12.06
N VAL A 47 -18.49 8.36 -11.64
CA VAL A 47 -17.30 8.37 -12.49
C VAL A 47 -17.49 7.48 -13.74
N SER A 48 -17.26 8.07 -14.92
CA SER A 48 -17.32 7.35 -16.18
C SER A 48 -16.12 6.40 -16.35
N LEU A 49 -16.25 5.37 -17.20
CA LEU A 49 -15.14 4.47 -17.50
C LEU A 49 -13.89 5.20 -18.01
N MET A 50 -14.08 6.24 -18.83
CA MET A 50 -12.97 7.03 -19.37
C MET A 50 -12.29 7.86 -18.28
N ASP A 51 -13.06 8.39 -17.34
CA ASP A 51 -12.51 9.17 -16.23
C ASP A 51 -11.80 8.25 -15.22
N ALA A 52 -12.28 7.02 -15.00
CA ALA A 52 -11.59 6.04 -14.17
C ALA A 52 -10.20 5.68 -14.72
N PHE A 53 -10.06 5.51 -16.05
CA PHE A 53 -8.75 5.31 -16.67
C PHE A 53 -7.87 6.56 -16.58
N ARG A 54 -8.42 7.76 -16.75
CA ARG A 54 -7.66 9.01 -16.54
C ARG A 54 -7.15 9.15 -15.11
N SER A 55 -7.93 8.79 -14.11
CA SER A 55 -7.47 8.76 -12.72
C SER A 55 -6.33 7.75 -12.51
N ALA A 56 -6.36 6.61 -13.20
CA ALA A 56 -5.25 5.66 -13.17
C ALA A 56 -3.96 6.26 -13.76
N ASP A 57 -4.09 6.94 -14.90
CA ASP A 57 -2.98 7.62 -15.57
C ASP A 57 -2.42 8.76 -14.70
N GLU A 58 -3.28 9.52 -14.02
CA GLU A 58 -2.89 10.58 -13.09
C GLU A 58 -2.11 10.02 -11.89
N VAL A 59 -2.57 8.92 -11.30
CA VAL A 59 -1.85 8.27 -10.20
C VAL A 59 -0.50 7.73 -10.67
N LEU A 60 -0.43 7.15 -11.87
CA LEU A 60 0.84 6.72 -12.47
C LEU A 60 1.80 7.89 -12.70
N LEU A 61 1.29 9.01 -13.21
CA LEU A 61 2.04 10.24 -13.40
C LEU A 61 2.60 10.74 -12.07
N ASN A 62 1.75 10.87 -11.05
CA ASN A 62 2.14 11.34 -9.72
C ASN A 62 3.19 10.42 -9.09
N GLY A 63 3.09 9.11 -9.28
CA GLY A 63 4.09 8.16 -8.76
C GLY A 63 5.46 8.28 -9.43
N VAL A 64 5.52 8.52 -10.73
CA VAL A 64 6.78 8.74 -11.45
C VAL A 64 7.34 10.14 -11.15
N GLN A 65 6.47 11.14 -11.16
CA GLN A 65 6.83 12.53 -10.91
C GLN A 65 7.35 12.73 -9.49
N GLY A 66 6.70 12.14 -8.48
CA GLY A 66 7.12 12.24 -7.09
C GLY A 66 8.56 11.78 -6.86
N ILE A 67 9.01 10.72 -7.55
CA ILE A 67 10.40 10.24 -7.47
C ILE A 67 11.34 11.12 -8.31
N THR A 68 10.90 11.46 -9.52
CA THR A 68 11.75 12.19 -10.49
C THR A 68 12.03 13.61 -10.03
N ASP A 69 11.03 14.29 -9.49
CA ASP A 69 11.12 15.68 -9.05
C ASP A 69 12.01 15.80 -7.81
N LEU A 70 12.02 14.80 -6.92
CA LEU A 70 12.94 14.74 -5.78
C LEU A 70 14.42 14.75 -6.20
N ILE A 71 14.73 14.19 -7.38
CA ILE A 71 16.10 14.06 -7.90
C ILE A 71 16.47 15.26 -8.78
N THR A 72 15.53 15.72 -9.59
CA THR A 72 15.81 16.63 -10.71
C THR A 72 15.44 18.07 -10.43
N THR A 73 14.48 18.32 -9.54
CA THR A 73 13.98 19.66 -9.24
C THR A 73 14.58 20.17 -7.94
N PRO A 74 15.33 21.28 -7.96
CA PRO A 74 15.83 21.89 -6.74
C PRO A 74 14.67 22.38 -5.86
N GLY A 75 14.59 21.84 -4.65
CA GLY A 75 13.78 22.35 -3.56
C GLY A 75 14.61 23.04 -2.48
N LEU A 76 13.93 23.43 -1.41
CA LEU A 76 14.56 23.92 -0.19
C LEU A 76 15.38 22.83 0.51
N ILE A 77 14.87 21.60 0.44
CA ILE A 77 15.50 20.38 0.94
C ILE A 77 15.68 19.45 -0.25
N ASN A 78 16.92 19.38 -0.74
CA ASN A 78 17.29 18.48 -1.81
C ASN A 78 17.70 17.12 -1.25
N VAL A 79 17.21 16.09 -1.91
CA VAL A 79 17.62 14.71 -1.72
C VAL A 79 18.59 14.37 -2.85
N ASP A 80 19.65 13.63 -2.57
CA ASP A 80 20.55 13.18 -3.62
C ASP A 80 20.11 11.81 -4.20
N PHE A 81 20.68 11.44 -5.34
CA PHE A 81 20.36 10.17 -5.97
C PHE A 81 20.82 8.95 -5.15
N ALA A 82 21.86 9.11 -4.32
CA ALA A 82 22.37 8.03 -3.48
C ALA A 82 21.38 7.69 -2.35
N ASP A 83 20.73 8.69 -1.77
CA ASP A 83 19.66 8.54 -0.79
C ASP A 83 18.49 7.77 -1.40
N VAL A 84 17.94 8.25 -2.53
CA VAL A 84 16.83 7.57 -3.23
C VAL A 84 17.19 6.13 -3.58
N LYS A 85 18.40 5.90 -4.09
CA LYS A 85 18.91 4.56 -4.40
C LYS A 85 19.05 3.69 -3.15
N GLY A 86 19.45 4.27 -2.01
CA GLY A 86 19.59 3.56 -0.74
C GLY A 86 18.27 2.97 -0.24
N VAL A 87 17.16 3.68 -0.43
CA VAL A 87 15.82 3.20 -0.04
C VAL A 87 15.19 2.31 -1.11
N MET A 88 15.36 2.62 -2.40
CA MET A 88 14.68 1.90 -3.47
C MET A 88 15.45 0.68 -4.02
N SER A 89 16.74 0.50 -3.70
CA SER A 89 17.48 -0.66 -4.20
C SER A 89 17.05 -1.92 -3.45
N SER A 90 16.71 -2.97 -4.21
CA SER A 90 16.26 -4.27 -3.67
C SER A 90 15.07 -4.23 -2.70
N ALA A 91 14.30 -3.13 -2.63
CA ALA A 91 13.20 -2.98 -1.69
C ALA A 91 11.97 -3.86 -2.00
N GLY A 92 11.92 -4.46 -3.20
CA GLY A 92 10.90 -5.42 -3.57
C GLY A 92 9.59 -4.74 -3.93
N THR A 93 8.56 -4.88 -3.11
CA THR A 93 7.24 -4.25 -3.38
C THR A 93 7.17 -2.91 -2.65
N ALA A 94 6.64 -1.90 -3.32
CA ALA A 94 6.37 -0.59 -2.75
C ALA A 94 4.91 -0.20 -2.93
N LEU A 95 4.42 0.62 -2.01
CA LEU A 95 3.08 1.19 -1.98
C LEU A 95 3.18 2.71 -2.07
N MET A 96 2.13 3.35 -2.56
CA MET A 96 2.11 4.79 -2.78
C MET A 96 0.85 5.39 -2.17
N GLY A 97 1.00 6.50 -1.46
CA GLY A 97 -0.07 7.34 -0.97
C GLY A 97 0.08 8.74 -1.53
N ILE A 98 -1.03 9.36 -1.93
CA ILE A 98 -1.05 10.73 -2.46
C ILE A 98 -2.12 11.50 -1.68
N GLY A 99 -1.78 12.72 -1.28
CA GLY A 99 -2.72 13.65 -0.67
C GLY A 99 -2.46 15.08 -1.14
N SER A 100 -3.51 15.87 -1.23
CA SER A 100 -3.43 17.29 -1.53
C SER A 100 -4.36 18.08 -0.62
N ALA A 101 -3.95 19.27 -0.23
CA ALA A 101 -4.76 20.17 0.57
C ALA A 101 -4.38 21.63 0.31
N ARG A 102 -5.29 22.53 0.69
CA ARG A 102 -5.17 23.99 0.54
C ARG A 102 -5.51 24.70 1.85
N GLY A 103 -5.04 25.94 1.98
CA GLY A 103 -5.29 26.80 3.14
C GLY A 103 -4.46 26.45 4.38
N ASP A 104 -4.95 26.82 5.56
CA ASP A 104 -4.21 26.68 6.82
C ASP A 104 -3.98 25.21 7.18
N GLY A 105 -2.72 24.87 7.52
CA GLY A 105 -2.31 23.51 7.84
C GLY A 105 -2.36 22.55 6.65
N ARG A 106 -2.28 23.07 5.41
CA ARG A 106 -2.31 22.28 4.17
C ARG A 106 -1.28 21.14 4.13
N ALA A 107 -0.04 21.36 4.57
CA ALA A 107 0.97 20.31 4.52
C ALA A 107 0.62 19.12 5.44
N LEU A 108 0.18 19.40 6.67
CA LEU A 108 -0.24 18.38 7.63
C LEU A 108 -1.47 17.61 7.13
N LYS A 109 -2.49 18.30 6.63
CA LYS A 109 -3.68 17.66 6.05
C LYS A 109 -3.35 16.82 4.82
N ALA A 110 -2.50 17.32 3.94
CA ALA A 110 -2.07 16.59 2.75
C ALA A 110 -1.29 15.33 3.14
N ALA A 111 -0.41 15.40 4.15
CA ALA A 111 0.28 14.24 4.69
C ALA A 111 -0.69 13.23 5.32
N GLU A 112 -1.68 13.70 6.09
CA GLU A 112 -2.73 12.86 6.70
C GLU A 112 -3.54 12.11 5.63
N ILE A 113 -3.91 12.79 4.54
CA ILE A 113 -4.60 12.16 3.40
C ILE A 113 -3.68 11.15 2.71
N ALA A 114 -2.40 11.46 2.55
CA ALA A 114 -1.44 10.57 1.91
C ALA A 114 -1.23 9.27 2.70
N ILE A 115 -1.06 9.34 4.03
CA ILE A 115 -0.87 8.14 4.87
C ILE A 115 -2.12 7.28 4.99
N ASN A 116 -3.30 7.89 4.85
CA ASN A 116 -4.60 7.21 4.89
C ASN A 116 -5.14 6.90 3.48
N SER A 117 -4.30 7.05 2.45
CA SER A 117 -4.72 6.89 1.06
C SER A 117 -5.14 5.44 0.77
N PRO A 118 -6.28 5.20 0.07
CA PRO A 118 -6.72 3.86 -0.31
C PRO A 118 -5.72 3.08 -1.18
N LEU A 119 -4.74 3.77 -1.77
CA LEU A 119 -3.68 3.20 -2.60
C LEU A 119 -2.62 2.43 -1.77
N LEU A 120 -2.55 2.68 -0.47
CA LEU A 120 -1.75 1.92 0.48
C LEU A 120 -2.52 0.64 0.84
N GLU A 121 -2.36 -0.43 0.04
CA GLU A 121 -3.05 -1.72 0.26
C GLU A 121 -2.78 -2.33 1.65
N ALA A 122 -1.60 -2.05 2.21
CA ALA A 122 -1.20 -2.36 3.58
C ALA A 122 -0.95 -1.04 4.33
N SER A 123 -1.11 -1.04 5.66
CA SER A 123 -0.71 0.12 6.46
C SER A 123 0.77 0.43 6.25
N MET A 124 1.16 1.69 6.46
CA MET A 124 2.59 2.07 6.43
C MET A 124 3.43 1.35 7.50
N ASP A 125 2.76 0.71 8.47
CA ASP A 125 3.40 -0.10 9.50
C ASP A 125 4.27 -1.21 8.87
N GLY A 126 5.58 -1.14 9.12
CA GLY A 126 6.54 -2.13 8.65
C GLY A 126 7.24 -1.80 7.35
N ALA A 127 6.99 -0.62 6.75
CA ALA A 127 7.88 -0.09 5.72
C ALA A 127 9.25 0.25 6.32
N GLN A 128 10.31 -0.40 5.84
CA GLN A 128 11.69 -0.12 6.29
C GLN A 128 12.30 1.10 5.60
N GLY A 129 11.70 1.55 4.50
CA GLY A 129 12.14 2.72 3.76
C GLY A 129 10.96 3.53 3.26
N VAL A 130 11.00 4.84 3.45
CA VAL A 130 9.93 5.74 3.05
C VAL A 130 10.53 6.91 2.29
N LEU A 131 9.99 7.21 1.11
CA LEU A 131 10.24 8.45 0.39
C LEU A 131 9.03 9.35 0.51
N MET A 132 9.22 10.57 0.94
CA MET A 132 8.20 11.61 1.00
C MET A 132 8.61 12.78 0.12
N SER A 133 7.74 13.14 -0.82
CA SER A 133 7.88 14.34 -1.64
C SER A 133 6.78 15.33 -1.28
N VAL A 134 7.16 16.55 -0.96
CA VAL A 134 6.23 17.66 -0.67
C VAL A 134 6.36 18.70 -1.77
N ALA A 135 5.36 18.81 -2.63
CA ALA A 135 5.27 19.83 -3.67
C ALA A 135 4.35 20.97 -3.22
N GLY A 136 4.79 22.21 -3.38
CA GLY A 136 4.01 23.40 -3.04
C GLY A 136 4.58 24.66 -3.67
N GLY A 137 3.87 25.79 -3.53
CA GLY A 137 4.36 27.07 -4.02
C GLY A 137 5.60 27.58 -3.28
N SER A 138 6.18 28.68 -3.78
CA SER A 138 7.30 29.37 -3.13
C SER A 138 7.00 29.88 -1.70
N ASP A 139 5.74 29.81 -1.25
CA ASP A 139 5.30 30.18 0.09
C ASP A 139 5.37 29.01 1.10
N LEU A 140 5.81 27.81 0.67
CA LEU A 140 5.92 26.63 1.52
C LEU A 140 6.95 26.84 2.64
N GLY A 141 6.47 26.82 3.90
CA GLY A 141 7.31 27.05 5.07
C GLY A 141 8.01 25.78 5.57
N LEU A 142 9.20 25.93 6.17
CA LEU A 142 9.93 24.83 6.83
C LEU A 142 9.11 24.18 7.96
N PHE A 143 8.32 24.97 8.69
CA PHE A 143 7.48 24.47 9.78
C PHE A 143 6.40 23.51 9.28
N GLU A 144 5.71 23.89 8.19
CA GLU A 144 4.70 23.05 7.55
C GLU A 144 5.28 21.70 7.09
N ILE A 145 6.48 21.72 6.50
CA ILE A 145 7.19 20.52 6.07
C ILE A 145 7.56 19.63 7.26
N ASN A 146 8.04 20.23 8.35
CA ASN A 146 8.44 19.49 9.55
C ASN A 146 7.25 18.78 10.22
N GLU A 147 6.08 19.45 10.26
CA GLU A 147 4.85 18.83 10.77
C GLU A 147 4.41 17.64 9.92
N ALA A 148 4.43 17.79 8.58
CA ALA A 148 4.11 16.70 7.65
C ALA A 148 5.09 15.53 7.79
N ALA A 149 6.40 15.81 7.90
CA ALA A 149 7.43 14.79 8.07
C ALA A 149 7.27 14.01 9.38
N SER A 150 6.97 14.70 10.48
CA SER A 150 6.75 14.08 11.79
C SER A 150 5.56 13.11 11.75
N LEU A 151 4.47 13.51 11.10
CA LEU A 151 3.29 12.65 10.95
C LEU A 151 3.59 11.36 10.16
N VAL A 152 4.36 11.47 9.08
CA VAL A 152 4.76 10.28 8.28
C VAL A 152 5.73 9.41 9.08
N GLN A 153 6.62 10.01 9.87
CA GLN A 153 7.53 9.27 10.74
C GLN A 153 6.80 8.48 11.83
N ASP A 154 5.77 9.07 12.44
CA ASP A 154 4.95 8.40 13.45
C ASP A 154 4.13 7.24 12.87
N ALA A 155 3.78 7.29 11.59
CA ALA A 155 3.05 6.24 10.87
C ALA A 155 3.96 5.14 10.28
N ALA A 156 5.27 5.36 10.22
CA ALA A 156 6.24 4.42 9.68
C ALA A 156 6.87 3.55 10.79
N HIS A 157 7.70 2.57 10.39
CA HIS A 157 8.45 1.78 11.37
C HIS A 157 9.49 2.67 12.09
N PRO A 158 9.71 2.52 13.42
CA PRO A 158 10.65 3.37 14.17
C PRO A 158 12.09 3.37 13.65
N GLU A 159 12.50 2.25 13.06
CA GLU A 159 13.81 2.06 12.42
C GLU A 159 13.77 2.29 10.89
N ALA A 160 12.68 2.86 10.35
CA ALA A 160 12.57 3.12 8.92
C ALA A 160 13.53 4.24 8.49
N ASN A 161 14.18 4.05 7.35
CA ASN A 161 14.92 5.14 6.72
C ASN A 161 13.94 6.04 5.94
N ILE A 162 13.74 7.26 6.42
CA ILE A 162 12.80 8.22 5.84
C ILE A 162 13.59 9.31 5.11
N ILE A 163 13.34 9.40 3.81
CA ILE A 163 13.88 10.43 2.94
C ILE A 163 12.76 11.40 2.62
N PHE A 164 12.97 12.66 2.94
CA PHE A 164 12.03 13.73 2.60
C PHE A 164 12.69 14.73 1.67
N GLY A 165 11.98 15.14 0.65
CA GLY A 165 12.38 16.26 -0.19
C GLY A 165 11.21 17.16 -0.52
N THR A 166 11.56 18.35 -0.98
CA THR A 166 10.61 19.41 -1.30
C THR A 166 10.71 19.75 -2.78
N VAL A 167 9.60 20.09 -3.40
CA VAL A 167 9.53 20.54 -4.78
C VAL A 167 8.80 21.88 -4.78
N ILE A 168 9.42 22.91 -5.35
CA ILE A 168 8.79 24.22 -5.49
C ILE A 168 8.13 24.28 -6.86
N ASP A 169 6.80 24.38 -6.87
CA ASP A 169 5.98 24.52 -8.07
C ASP A 169 4.98 25.67 -7.87
N ASP A 170 5.31 26.83 -8.43
CA ASP A 170 4.47 28.04 -8.35
C ASP A 170 3.12 27.89 -9.07
N SER A 171 2.95 26.87 -9.92
CA SER A 171 1.66 26.60 -10.57
C SER A 171 0.61 26.04 -9.62
N LEU A 172 1.03 25.50 -8.46
CA LEU A 172 0.15 24.98 -7.42
C LEU A 172 -0.54 26.08 -6.61
N GLY A 173 -0.01 27.31 -6.63
CA GLY A 173 -0.57 28.42 -5.87
C GLY A 173 -0.57 28.13 -4.37
N ASP A 174 -1.77 28.03 -3.78
CA ASP A 174 -1.97 27.75 -2.35
C ASP A 174 -2.06 26.25 -2.01
N GLU A 175 -1.92 25.36 -2.99
CA GLU A 175 -2.00 23.91 -2.82
C GLU A 175 -0.66 23.28 -2.45
N VAL A 176 -0.72 22.34 -1.50
CA VAL A 176 0.39 21.44 -1.20
C VAL A 176 -0.02 20.01 -1.54
N ARG A 177 0.85 19.32 -2.26
CA ARG A 177 0.73 17.90 -2.60
C ARG A 177 1.80 17.12 -1.89
N VAL A 178 1.41 16.08 -1.18
CA VAL A 178 2.31 15.14 -0.52
C VAL A 178 2.17 13.79 -1.19
N THR A 179 3.29 13.26 -1.67
CA THR A 179 3.40 11.90 -2.19
C THR A 179 4.29 11.10 -1.27
N VAL A 180 3.78 9.99 -0.75
CA VAL A 180 4.54 9.07 0.09
C VAL A 180 4.68 7.73 -0.62
N ILE A 181 5.89 7.22 -0.68
CA ILE A 181 6.23 5.92 -1.26
C ILE A 181 6.87 5.10 -0.16
N ALA A 182 6.15 4.07 0.29
CA ALA A 182 6.61 3.14 1.30
C ALA A 182 7.18 1.90 0.61
N ALA A 183 8.39 1.49 0.98
CA ALA A 183 9.10 0.37 0.38
C ALA A 183 9.78 -0.49 1.48
N GLY A 184 10.23 -1.68 1.10
CA GLY A 184 10.90 -2.59 2.03
C GLY A 184 9.95 -3.17 3.07
N PHE A 185 8.70 -3.45 2.68
CA PHE A 185 7.79 -4.23 3.52
C PHE A 185 8.36 -5.63 3.70
N ASP A 186 8.48 -6.07 4.95
CA ASP A 186 9.09 -7.35 5.30
C ASP A 186 8.31 -8.50 4.65
N THR A 187 8.90 -9.10 3.61
CA THR A 187 8.39 -10.31 2.97
C THR A 187 8.69 -11.53 3.83
N ALA A 188 8.23 -11.54 5.09
CA ALA A 188 8.43 -12.64 6.02
C ALA A 188 7.77 -13.98 5.57
N GLY A 189 7.20 -14.05 4.36
CA GLY A 189 6.64 -15.27 3.76
C GLY A 189 7.14 -15.61 2.35
N GLN A 190 7.94 -14.79 1.68
CA GLN A 190 8.42 -15.08 0.32
C GLN A 190 9.94 -14.98 0.28
N SER A 191 10.57 -16.04 0.76
CA SER A 191 11.99 -16.26 0.57
C SER A 191 12.32 -16.17 -0.92
N ARG A 192 12.97 -15.07 -1.33
CA ARG A 192 13.78 -15.03 -2.55
C ARG A 192 14.81 -16.15 -2.41
N LYS A 193 14.50 -17.34 -2.95
CA LYS A 193 15.50 -18.38 -3.12
C LYS A 193 16.54 -17.79 -4.09
N PRO A 194 17.80 -17.61 -3.68
CA PRO A 194 18.82 -17.19 -4.61
C PRO A 194 18.90 -18.27 -5.69
N VAL A 195 18.66 -17.88 -6.95
CA VAL A 195 18.85 -18.76 -8.10
C VAL A 195 20.35 -18.90 -8.30
N THR A 196 20.99 -19.75 -7.50
CA THR A 196 22.35 -20.19 -7.79
C THR A 196 22.27 -21.09 -9.01
N SER A 197 22.71 -20.59 -10.17
CA SER A 197 22.92 -21.38 -11.38
C SER A 197 23.95 -22.46 -11.11
N ALA A 198 23.49 -23.65 -10.72
CA ALA A 198 24.33 -24.83 -10.60
C ALA A 198 24.56 -25.41 -12.01
N VAL A 199 25.76 -25.22 -12.53
CA VAL A 199 26.29 -25.91 -13.71
C VAL A 199 26.43 -27.40 -13.37
N PRO A 200 25.78 -28.35 -14.08
CA PRO A 200 25.95 -29.76 -13.80
C PRO A 200 27.17 -30.30 -14.54
N GLY A 201 28.25 -30.61 -13.82
CA GLY A 201 29.39 -31.32 -14.39
C GLY A 201 30.58 -31.46 -13.47
N ALA A 202 30.69 -32.59 -12.77
CA ALA A 202 31.92 -33.35 -12.57
C ALA A 202 31.66 -34.53 -11.63
N THR A 203 31.73 -35.73 -12.20
CA THR A 203 31.86 -37.01 -11.51
C THR A 203 33.18 -37.08 -10.75
N ALA A 204 33.15 -37.40 -9.45
CA ALA A 204 34.32 -37.95 -8.74
C ALA A 204 33.85 -38.99 -7.71
N ALA A 205 34.29 -40.23 -7.93
CA ALA A 205 34.13 -41.36 -7.03
C ALA A 205 35.25 -41.35 -5.97
N ALA A 206 34.93 -41.67 -4.71
CA ALA A 206 35.87 -42.25 -3.75
C ALA A 206 35.14 -42.88 -2.53
N THR A 207 35.12 -44.21 -2.52
CA THR A 207 35.32 -45.19 -1.43
C THR A 207 34.71 -45.01 -0.01
N PRO A 208 34.10 -46.08 0.56
CA PRO A 208 33.54 -46.07 1.91
C PRO A 208 34.57 -46.47 2.99
N ALA A 209 34.46 -45.89 4.19
CA ALA A 209 35.17 -46.35 5.38
C ALA A 209 34.20 -46.42 6.57
N ALA A 210 34.25 -47.56 7.25
CA ALA A 210 33.43 -47.95 8.40
C ALA A 210 34.01 -47.45 9.74
N GLY A 211 33.14 -47.35 10.74
CA GLY A 211 33.44 -47.08 12.16
C GLY A 211 32.41 -46.07 12.68
N GLY A 212 31.45 -46.39 13.54
CA GLY A 212 31.55 -47.19 14.77
C GLY A 212 31.51 -46.22 15.94
N GLY A 213 30.36 -46.07 16.62
CA GLY A 213 30.26 -45.19 17.79
C GLY A 213 28.83 -44.83 18.18
N ALA A 214 28.19 -45.71 18.94
CA ALA A 214 26.90 -45.49 19.57
C ALA A 214 26.97 -44.37 20.64
N HIS A 215 26.11 -43.36 20.54
CA HIS A 215 25.78 -42.50 21.67
C HIS A 215 24.34 -42.74 22.12
N ARG A 216 24.30 -43.28 23.34
CA ARG A 216 23.18 -43.77 24.13
C ARG A 216 22.18 -42.67 24.46
N ALA A 217 20.91 -42.96 24.21
CA ALA A 217 19.76 -42.22 24.72
C ALA A 217 19.80 -42.15 26.26
N GLN A 218 19.57 -40.97 26.82
CA GLN A 218 19.20 -40.82 28.23
C GLN A 218 17.72 -40.51 28.32
N THR A 219 17.02 -41.50 28.85
CA THR A 219 15.65 -41.47 29.34
C THR A 219 15.57 -40.63 30.60
N PHE A 220 14.68 -39.65 30.65
CA PHE A 220 14.21 -39.07 31.91
C PHE A 220 12.76 -39.50 32.17
N GLY A 221 12.66 -40.38 33.18
CA GLY A 221 11.61 -40.54 34.18
C GLY A 221 10.19 -40.08 33.89
N ALA A 222 9.30 -41.08 33.80
CA ALA A 222 7.89 -40.95 34.07
C ALA A 222 7.64 -40.59 35.56
N ALA A 223 6.75 -39.62 35.79
CA ALA A 223 6.11 -39.40 37.08
C ALA A 223 4.61 -39.19 36.88
N SER A 224 3.88 -39.69 37.88
CA SER A 224 2.50 -40.17 37.89
C SER A 224 1.37 -39.18 37.59
N ALA A 225 0.31 -39.79 37.07
CA ALA A 225 -1.07 -39.35 37.02
C ALA A 225 -1.59 -38.68 38.32
N GLY A 226 -2.24 -37.53 38.14
CA GLY A 226 -3.14 -36.90 39.10
C GLY A 226 -4.46 -36.55 38.40
N LYS A 227 -5.51 -37.26 38.77
CA LYS A 227 -6.88 -37.20 38.24
C LYS A 227 -7.67 -36.11 38.96
N LEU A 228 -8.04 -35.04 38.26
CA LEU A 228 -9.05 -34.03 38.61
C LEU A 228 -9.58 -33.54 37.26
N GLY A 229 -10.86 -33.46 36.90
CA GLY A 229 -12.14 -33.44 37.59
C GLY A 229 -13.03 -32.69 36.59
N ALA A 230 -14.12 -33.31 36.15
CA ALA A 230 -14.94 -32.83 35.04
C ALA A 230 -15.51 -31.43 35.29
N PHE A 231 -15.34 -30.51 34.32
CA PHE A 231 -16.03 -29.22 34.32
C PHE A 231 -17.36 -29.40 33.59
N ASN A 232 -18.44 -29.37 34.38
CA ASN A 232 -19.81 -29.43 33.92
C ASN A 232 -20.19 -28.04 33.38
N ALA A 233 -20.64 -27.97 32.12
CA ALA A 233 -21.13 -26.75 31.50
C ALA A 233 -22.53 -26.43 32.03
N ASP A 234 -22.70 -25.23 32.59
CA ASP A 234 -24.00 -24.68 32.99
C ASP A 234 -24.58 -23.87 31.81
N PRO A 235 -25.73 -24.25 31.21
CA PRO A 235 -26.35 -23.52 30.12
C PRO A 235 -27.34 -22.50 30.71
N GLY A 236 -26.86 -21.31 31.07
CA GLY A 236 -27.74 -20.35 31.74
C GLY A 236 -27.19 -18.95 31.87
N SER A 237 -26.96 -18.25 30.75
CA SER A 237 -26.94 -16.77 30.71
C SER A 237 -26.74 -16.25 29.29
N VAL A 238 -27.80 -16.24 28.49
CA VAL A 238 -27.92 -15.38 27.31
C VAL A 238 -28.58 -14.06 27.74
N PRO A 239 -27.95 -12.89 27.56
CA PRO A 239 -28.65 -11.62 27.72
C PRO A 239 -29.60 -11.37 26.53
N ALA A 240 -30.81 -10.94 26.87
CA ALA A 240 -31.97 -10.82 26.01
C ALA A 240 -31.86 -9.69 24.97
N ALA A 241 -32.47 -9.94 23.81
CA ALA A 241 -32.74 -8.95 22.78
C ALA A 241 -33.73 -7.89 23.29
N THR A 242 -33.40 -6.62 23.14
CA THR A 242 -34.29 -5.49 23.43
C THR A 242 -35.02 -5.05 22.16
N ASN A 243 -36.35 -5.16 22.20
CA ASN A 243 -37.29 -4.54 21.26
C ASN A 243 -37.21 -3.01 21.35
N GLY A 244 -37.26 -2.30 20.21
CA GLY A 244 -37.42 -0.86 20.26
C GLY A 244 -37.44 -0.09 18.93
N VAL A 245 -38.63 -0.02 18.33
CA VAL A 245 -39.19 1.17 17.64
C VAL A 245 -38.71 1.45 16.20
N THR A 246 -39.59 1.10 15.27
CA THR A 246 -39.72 1.65 13.92
C THR A 246 -40.19 3.11 13.97
N VAL A 247 -39.50 4.01 13.26
CA VAL A 247 -39.99 5.36 12.98
C VAL A 247 -40.35 5.45 11.50
N SER A 248 -41.65 5.61 11.24
CA SER A 248 -42.20 5.95 9.93
C SER A 248 -42.12 7.47 9.73
N VAL A 249 -41.58 7.93 8.60
CA VAL A 249 -41.77 9.30 8.12
C VAL A 249 -42.37 9.20 6.72
N GLY A 250 -43.68 9.48 6.64
CA GLY A 250 -44.36 9.78 5.39
C GLY A 250 -44.51 11.30 5.25
N GLY A 251 -44.37 11.81 4.03
CA GLY A 251 -44.50 13.24 3.74
C GLY A 251 -44.38 13.59 2.26
N ARG A 252 -45.39 13.15 1.49
CA ARG A 252 -46.05 13.79 0.33
C ARG A 252 -45.38 15.00 -0.35
N GLY A 253 -45.25 14.90 -1.67
CA GLY A 253 -45.10 16.02 -2.61
C GLY A 253 -45.26 15.51 -4.03
N ASP A 254 -46.46 15.71 -4.59
CA ASP A 254 -46.79 15.54 -6.00
C ASP A 254 -45.98 16.55 -6.83
N ASP A 255 -45.41 16.15 -7.95
CA ASP A 255 -45.22 17.01 -9.13
C ASP A 255 -45.17 16.12 -10.38
N ASP A 256 -46.03 16.49 -11.32
CA ASP A 256 -46.43 15.77 -12.52
C ASP A 256 -45.33 15.64 -13.59
N ASP A 257 -45.55 14.62 -14.41
CA ASP A 257 -44.82 14.21 -15.61
C ASP A 257 -44.66 15.31 -16.68
N ASP A 258 -43.47 15.41 -17.28
CA ASP A 258 -43.27 15.61 -18.72
C ASP A 258 -41.79 15.33 -19.10
N VAL A 259 -41.50 14.09 -19.50
CA VAL A 259 -40.18 13.70 -20.04
C VAL A 259 -40.18 13.95 -21.55
N ASP A 260 -39.45 14.96 -21.98
CA ASP A 260 -39.26 15.32 -23.38
C ASP A 260 -38.36 14.27 -24.08
N VAL A 261 -38.96 13.34 -24.84
CA VAL A 261 -38.23 12.32 -25.58
C VAL A 261 -37.67 12.92 -26.87
N PRO A 262 -36.35 12.91 -27.08
CA PRO A 262 -35.73 13.56 -28.24
C PRO A 262 -36.09 12.86 -29.57
N PRO A 263 -36.09 13.60 -30.70
CA PRO A 263 -36.68 13.16 -31.97
C PRO A 263 -36.10 11.88 -32.58
N PHE A 264 -34.89 11.47 -32.19
CA PHE A 264 -34.22 10.29 -32.74
C PHE A 264 -34.68 8.96 -32.13
N MET A 265 -35.54 8.97 -31.10
CA MET A 265 -36.13 7.77 -30.50
C MET A 265 -37.54 7.44 -31.03
N LYS A 266 -38.05 8.23 -31.98
CA LYS A 266 -39.31 7.94 -32.68
C LYS A 266 -38.98 7.52 -34.13
N HIS A 267 -38.99 6.20 -34.34
CA HIS A 267 -38.75 5.43 -35.58
C HIS A 267 -37.31 5.02 -35.90
#